data_AF-A0A964W0L1-F1
#
_entry.id   AF-A0A964W0L1-F1
#
_cell.length_a   1.000
_cell.length_b   1.000
_cell.length_c   1.000
_cell.angle_alpha   90.00
_cell.angle_beta   90.00
_cell.angle_gamma   90.00
#
_symmetry.space_group_name_H-M   'P 1'
#
loop_
_entity.id
_entity.type
_entity.pdbx_description
1 polymer ?
#
loop_
_entity_poly.entity_id
_entity_poly.type
_entity_poly.pdbx_seq_one_letter_code
_entity_poly.pdbx_strand_id
1 'polypeptide(L)'
;MLPCKDDLITVLDEKTDYIISKFRNSMIKHKFNEQMIHTLIDYLKERMSEELIIEADTSKIINTFYLFVFKVGVLKQEIYYQEYNFSNNKSLRVRFLKFLSRHSELFEYDKFQSFLYIFQNNAFSDEKDIECEIENDLSCLILGNITITQDLITKWREEGKKLWPSMVKYLLIKTAEFDIYNDLEDEKWIIKNVYKDFVGSNKSIEMYIENIEFIYKKYHLGLSYIQKEKINRFINKSLLEVVQ
;
A
#
# COMPACT_ATOMS: atom_id res chain seq x y z
N MET A 1 28.48 14.71 -15.47
CA MET A 1 27.80 14.62 -16.78
C MET A 1 26.72 13.57 -16.65
N LEU A 2 25.45 14.00 -16.66
CA LEU A 2 24.31 13.08 -16.73
C LEU A 2 24.26 12.56 -18.19
N PRO A 3 23.96 11.27 -18.42
CA PRO A 3 23.74 10.78 -19.78
C PRO A 3 22.60 11.57 -20.41
N CYS A 4 22.76 11.96 -21.68
CA CYS A 4 21.74 12.71 -22.39
C CYS A 4 20.53 11.79 -22.62
N LYS A 5 19.31 12.35 -22.67
CA LYS A 5 18.06 11.60 -22.92
C LYS A 5 18.17 10.74 -24.20
N ASP A 6 18.97 11.19 -25.16
CA ASP A 6 19.26 10.54 -26.43
C ASP A 6 20.15 9.28 -26.31
N ASP A 7 21.01 9.20 -25.28
CA ASP A 7 21.90 8.05 -25.02
C ASP A 7 21.11 6.86 -24.43
N LEU A 8 20.02 7.11 -23.72
CA LEU A 8 19.10 6.08 -23.22
C LEU A 8 18.19 5.53 -24.32
N ILE A 9 17.74 6.40 -25.24
CA ILE A 9 16.85 6.05 -26.36
C ILE A 9 17.60 5.20 -27.40
N THR A 10 18.83 5.56 -27.76
CA THR A 10 19.65 4.78 -28.72
C THR A 10 20.04 3.40 -28.19
N VAL A 11 20.26 3.24 -26.88
CA VAL A 11 20.54 1.94 -26.25
C VAL A 11 19.31 1.02 -26.21
N LEU A 12 18.09 1.56 -26.27
CA LEU A 12 16.83 0.80 -26.25
C LEU A 12 16.40 0.31 -27.64
N ASP A 13 16.72 1.03 -28.71
CA ASP A 13 16.36 0.63 -30.08
C ASP A 13 17.14 -0.61 -30.54
N GLU A 14 18.46 -0.68 -30.32
CA GLU A 14 19.26 -1.91 -30.62
C GLU A 14 18.92 -3.09 -29.69
N LYS A 15 18.37 -2.82 -28.50
CA LYS A 15 17.94 -3.84 -27.54
C LYS A 15 16.52 -4.34 -27.75
N THR A 16 15.74 -3.71 -28.62
CA THR A 16 14.32 -4.05 -28.81
C THR A 16 14.18 -5.49 -29.32
N ASP A 17 14.88 -5.87 -30.38
CA ASP A 17 14.86 -7.24 -30.91
C ASP A 17 15.38 -8.27 -29.90
N TYR A 18 16.40 -7.89 -29.12
CA TYR A 18 16.91 -8.72 -28.04
C TYR A 18 15.85 -8.93 -26.95
N ILE A 19 15.14 -7.89 -26.51
CA ILE A 19 14.06 -7.96 -25.52
C ILE A 19 12.91 -8.82 -26.04
N ILE A 20 12.48 -8.61 -27.29
CA ILE A 20 11.45 -9.44 -27.95
C ILE A 20 11.88 -10.90 -27.95
N SER A 21 13.13 -11.19 -28.33
CA SER A 21 13.67 -12.55 -28.34
C SER A 21 13.67 -13.19 -26.95
N LYS A 22 13.97 -12.42 -25.89
CA LYS A 22 13.92 -12.90 -24.50
C LYS A 22 12.49 -13.18 -24.05
N PHE A 23 11.53 -12.32 -24.37
CA PHE A 23 10.11 -12.57 -24.07
C PHE A 23 9.60 -13.81 -24.80
N ARG A 24 9.87 -13.94 -26.11
CA ARG A 24 9.48 -15.10 -26.92
C ARG A 24 10.10 -16.42 -26.45
N ASN A 25 11.28 -16.36 -25.81
CA ASN A 25 11.96 -17.52 -25.24
C ASN A 25 11.68 -17.72 -23.74
N SER A 26 10.86 -16.87 -23.12
CA SER A 26 10.52 -16.98 -21.70
C SER A 26 9.38 -17.99 -21.46
N MET A 27 9.29 -18.46 -20.21
CA MET A 27 8.16 -19.29 -19.76
C MET A 27 6.81 -18.54 -19.77
N ILE A 28 6.82 -17.22 -19.92
CA ILE A 28 5.61 -16.38 -19.93
C ILE A 28 5.17 -15.94 -21.33
N LYS A 29 5.84 -16.41 -22.39
CA LYS A 29 5.54 -16.02 -23.79
C LYS A 29 4.07 -16.14 -24.16
N HIS A 30 3.39 -17.17 -23.66
CA HIS A 30 1.98 -17.46 -23.95
C HIS A 30 1.01 -16.43 -23.33
N LYS A 31 1.51 -15.55 -22.45
CA LYS A 31 0.73 -14.48 -21.82
C LYS A 31 0.76 -13.16 -22.59
N PHE A 32 1.59 -13.05 -23.63
CA PHE A 32 1.78 -11.83 -24.40
C PHE A 32 1.57 -12.10 -25.89
N ASN A 33 0.71 -11.31 -26.53
CA ASN A 33 0.61 -11.28 -27.99
C ASN A 33 1.57 -10.23 -28.57
N GLU A 34 1.72 -10.20 -29.90
CA GLU A 34 2.64 -9.26 -30.57
C GLU A 34 2.30 -7.79 -30.27
N GLN A 35 1.02 -7.42 -30.27
CA GLN A 35 0.59 -6.06 -29.94
C GLN A 35 1.01 -5.67 -28.52
N MET A 36 0.81 -6.56 -27.55
CA MET A 36 1.24 -6.37 -26.17
C MET A 36 2.75 -6.18 -26.07
N ILE A 37 3.54 -6.99 -26.78
CA ILE A 37 5.01 -6.89 -26.76
C ILE A 37 5.45 -5.53 -27.29
N HIS A 38 4.93 -5.09 -28.44
CA HIS A 38 5.25 -3.79 -29.02
C HIS A 38 4.84 -2.63 -28.11
N THR A 39 3.60 -2.62 -27.61
CA THR A 39 3.13 -1.59 -26.67
C THR A 39 3.96 -1.57 -25.39
N LEU A 40 4.35 -2.73 -24.84
CA LEU A 40 5.24 -2.78 -23.68
C LEU A 40 6.58 -2.13 -24.00
N ILE A 41 7.19 -2.42 -25.16
CA ILE A 41 8.47 -1.82 -25.56
C ILE A 41 8.35 -0.31 -25.67
N ASP A 42 7.28 0.18 -26.31
CA ASP A 42 7.03 1.62 -26.45
C ASP A 42 6.93 2.28 -25.06
N TYR A 43 6.10 1.71 -24.17
CA TYR A 43 6.00 2.18 -22.79
C TYR A 43 7.33 2.10 -22.04
N LEU A 44 8.14 1.06 -22.22
CA LEU A 44 9.43 0.92 -21.56
C LEU A 44 10.42 2.02 -21.98
N LYS A 45 10.33 2.53 -23.22
CA LYS A 45 11.15 3.66 -23.70
C LYS A 45 10.75 5.00 -23.09
N GLU A 46 9.49 5.14 -22.70
CA GLU A 46 8.99 6.37 -22.10
C GLU A 46 9.48 6.56 -20.66
N ARG A 47 9.46 7.81 -20.18
CA ARG A 47 9.70 8.07 -18.75
C ARG A 47 8.52 7.53 -17.95
N MET A 48 8.78 6.93 -16.80
CA MET A 48 7.71 6.56 -15.89
C MET A 48 7.05 7.83 -15.32
N SER A 49 5.80 8.08 -15.70
CA SER A 49 4.98 9.19 -15.20
C SER A 49 3.55 8.73 -14.93
N GLU A 50 2.77 9.54 -14.21
CA GLU A 50 1.34 9.28 -14.00
C GLU A 50 0.56 9.18 -15.31
N GLU A 51 0.86 10.02 -16.31
CA GLU A 51 0.19 9.96 -17.61
C GLU A 51 0.38 8.61 -18.29
N LEU A 52 1.60 8.06 -18.27
CA LEU A 52 1.89 6.74 -18.81
C LEU A 52 1.14 5.63 -18.06
N ILE A 53 1.04 5.74 -16.73
CA ILE A 53 0.25 4.80 -15.92
C ILE A 53 -1.23 4.86 -16.32
N ILE A 54 -1.79 6.07 -16.43
CA ILE A 54 -3.20 6.28 -16.80
C ILE A 54 -3.46 5.76 -18.22
N GLU A 55 -2.55 6.03 -19.15
CA GLU A 55 -2.66 5.54 -20.52
C GLU A 55 -2.66 4.01 -20.58
N ALA A 56 -1.69 3.37 -19.93
CA ALA A 56 -1.62 1.91 -19.86
C ALA A 56 -2.88 1.31 -19.20
N ASP A 57 -3.39 1.96 -18.15
CA ASP A 57 -4.58 1.51 -17.43
C ASP A 57 -5.86 1.67 -18.25
N THR A 58 -5.93 2.74 -19.05
CA THR A 58 -7.08 3.02 -19.93
C THR A 58 -7.07 2.10 -21.16
N SER A 59 -5.91 1.92 -21.79
CA SER A 59 -5.77 1.08 -22.99
C SER A 59 -6.01 -0.40 -22.66
N LYS A 60 -5.63 -0.84 -21.46
CA LYS A 60 -5.70 -2.24 -20.97
C LYS A 60 -4.97 -3.23 -21.88
N ILE A 61 -4.13 -2.75 -22.80
CA ILE A 61 -3.31 -3.59 -23.68
C ILE A 61 -2.24 -4.28 -22.83
N ILE A 62 -1.57 -3.52 -21.98
CA ILE A 62 -0.62 -4.01 -20.99
C ILE A 62 -1.18 -3.76 -19.60
N ASN A 63 -1.02 -4.76 -18.72
CA ASN A 63 -1.33 -4.57 -17.32
C ASN A 63 -0.37 -3.52 -16.73
N THR A 64 -0.93 -2.41 -16.27
CA THR A 64 -0.19 -1.27 -15.71
C THR A 64 0.73 -1.66 -14.55
N PHE A 65 0.35 -2.66 -13.74
CA PHE A 65 1.20 -3.14 -12.65
C PHE A 65 2.42 -3.91 -13.15
N TYR A 66 2.31 -4.63 -14.27
CA TYR A 66 3.48 -5.25 -14.90
C TYR A 66 4.42 -4.19 -15.47
N LEU A 67 3.88 -3.18 -16.16
CA LEU A 67 4.68 -2.05 -16.64
C LEU A 67 5.43 -1.39 -15.47
N PHE A 68 4.73 -1.14 -14.38
CA PHE A 68 5.31 -0.60 -13.15
C PHE A 68 6.44 -1.47 -12.60
N VAL A 69 6.21 -2.78 -12.45
CA VAL A 69 7.23 -3.72 -11.96
C VAL A 69 8.45 -3.78 -12.88
N PHE A 70 8.26 -3.78 -14.20
CA PHE A 70 9.38 -3.78 -15.14
C PHE A 70 10.20 -2.49 -15.02
N LYS A 71 9.56 -1.33 -14.98
CA LYS A 71 10.28 -0.05 -14.90
C LYS A 71 10.98 0.14 -13.56
N VAL A 72 10.29 -0.15 -12.46
CA VAL A 72 10.82 0.07 -11.10
C VAL A 72 11.77 -1.05 -10.66
N GLY A 73 11.40 -2.30 -10.89
CA GLY A 73 12.15 -3.47 -10.43
C GLY A 73 13.27 -3.89 -11.39
N VAL A 74 12.98 -3.96 -12.69
CA VAL A 74 13.93 -4.51 -13.69
C VAL A 74 14.84 -3.43 -14.26
N LEU A 75 14.27 -2.33 -14.75
CA LEU A 75 15.03 -1.21 -15.31
C LEU A 75 15.59 -0.27 -14.24
N LYS A 76 15.16 -0.43 -12.98
CA LYS A 76 15.56 0.40 -11.83
C LYS A 76 15.41 1.89 -12.09
N GLN A 77 14.41 2.25 -12.89
CA GLN A 77 14.14 3.63 -13.28
C GLN A 77 13.96 4.48 -12.01
N GLU A 78 14.48 5.71 -12.05
CA GLU A 78 14.30 6.64 -10.95
C GLU A 78 12.83 7.03 -10.80
N ILE A 79 12.39 7.09 -9.55
CA ILE A 79 11.03 7.44 -9.17
C ILE A 79 11.10 8.84 -8.61
N TYR A 80 10.60 9.82 -9.36
CA TYR A 80 10.64 11.21 -8.95
C TYR A 80 9.34 11.57 -8.28
N TYR A 81 9.42 12.10 -7.05
CA TYR A 81 8.29 12.49 -6.22
C TYR A 81 7.22 13.31 -6.96
N GLN A 82 7.65 14.23 -7.83
CA GLN A 82 6.78 15.16 -8.57
C GLN A 82 5.98 14.51 -9.70
N GLU A 83 6.33 13.30 -10.12
CA GLU A 83 5.73 12.64 -11.30
C GLU A 83 4.59 11.68 -10.96
N TYR A 84 4.29 11.54 -9.66
CA TYR A 84 3.27 10.64 -9.15
C TYR A 84 2.31 11.41 -8.25
N ASN A 85 1.45 12.22 -8.87
CA ASN A 85 0.36 12.88 -8.17
C ASN A 85 -0.94 12.10 -8.39
N PHE A 86 -0.95 10.87 -7.90
CA PHE A 86 -2.11 9.97 -7.97
C PHE A 86 -3.41 10.55 -7.35
N SER A 87 -3.37 11.77 -6.80
CA SER A 87 -4.48 12.48 -6.15
C SER A 87 -5.77 12.46 -6.96
N ASN A 88 -5.68 12.48 -8.30
CA ASN A 88 -6.83 12.69 -9.17
C ASN A 88 -7.53 11.38 -9.60
N ASN A 89 -6.91 10.20 -9.39
CA ASN A 89 -7.51 8.92 -9.75
C ASN A 89 -7.57 7.95 -8.56
N LYS A 90 -8.60 8.12 -7.73
CA LYS A 90 -8.86 7.30 -6.55
C LYS A 90 -8.92 5.80 -6.84
N SER A 91 -9.62 5.38 -7.90
CA SER A 91 -9.73 3.95 -8.24
C SER A 91 -8.37 3.34 -8.57
N LEU A 92 -7.52 4.08 -9.30
CA LEU A 92 -6.17 3.63 -9.63
C LEU A 92 -5.29 3.54 -8.37
N ARG A 93 -5.37 4.50 -7.44
CA ARG A 93 -4.70 4.45 -6.13
C ARG A 93 -5.06 3.17 -5.36
N VAL A 94 -6.35 2.90 -5.20
CA VAL A 94 -6.85 1.71 -4.47
C VAL A 94 -6.33 0.43 -5.13
N ARG A 95 -6.35 0.33 -6.46
CA ARG A 95 -5.85 -0.86 -7.16
C ARG A 95 -4.33 -1.01 -7.05
N PHE A 96 -3.56 0.09 -7.08
CA PHE A 96 -2.12 0.05 -6.82
C PHE A 96 -1.81 -0.44 -5.41
N LEU A 97 -2.50 0.10 -4.41
CA LEU A 97 -2.33 -0.32 -3.03
C LEU A 97 -2.65 -1.82 -2.86
N LYS A 98 -3.75 -2.29 -3.43
CA LYS A 98 -4.11 -3.71 -3.44
C LYS A 98 -3.09 -4.57 -4.16
N PHE A 99 -2.56 -4.12 -5.29
CA PHE A 99 -1.49 -4.81 -5.98
C PHE A 99 -0.27 -4.96 -5.07
N LEU A 100 0.22 -3.87 -4.48
CA LEU A 100 1.36 -3.91 -3.56
C LEU A 100 1.10 -4.81 -2.34
N SER A 101 -0.10 -4.78 -1.78
CA SER A 101 -0.48 -5.64 -0.64
C SER A 101 -0.39 -7.13 -0.94
N ARG A 102 -0.55 -7.55 -2.20
CA ARG A 102 -0.50 -8.95 -2.63
C ARG A 102 0.89 -9.41 -3.04
N HIS A 103 1.83 -8.48 -3.18
CA HIS A 103 3.15 -8.71 -3.75
C HIS A 103 4.24 -8.24 -2.79
N SER A 104 4.29 -8.86 -1.60
CA SER A 104 5.30 -8.56 -0.57
C SER A 104 6.74 -8.75 -1.05
N GLU A 105 6.97 -9.67 -2.00
CA GLU A 105 8.27 -9.93 -2.62
C GLU A 105 8.87 -8.71 -3.33
N LEU A 106 8.05 -7.74 -3.74
CA LEU A 106 8.55 -6.51 -4.37
C LEU A 106 9.33 -5.62 -3.40
N PHE A 107 9.04 -5.74 -2.10
CA PHE A 107 9.64 -4.92 -1.04
C PHE A 107 11.04 -5.38 -0.64
N GLU A 108 11.55 -6.49 -1.21
CA GLU A 108 12.96 -6.88 -1.16
C GLU A 108 13.86 -5.91 -1.97
N TYR A 109 13.27 -5.11 -2.86
CA TYR A 109 13.98 -4.15 -3.70
C TYR A 109 13.76 -2.71 -3.21
N ASP A 110 14.84 -2.00 -2.87
CA ASP A 110 14.82 -0.63 -2.32
C ASP A 110 14.01 0.39 -3.14
N LYS A 111 13.89 0.17 -4.46
CA LYS A 111 13.12 1.04 -5.34
C LYS A 111 11.62 1.00 -5.04
N PHE A 112 11.07 -0.14 -4.62
CA PHE A 112 9.67 -0.23 -4.20
C PHE A 112 9.46 0.36 -2.80
N GLN A 113 10.45 0.29 -1.91
CA GLN A 113 10.41 1.02 -0.63
C GLN A 113 10.38 2.53 -0.86
N SER A 114 11.23 3.02 -1.76
CA SER A 114 11.26 4.43 -2.16
C SER A 114 9.92 4.86 -2.78
N PHE A 115 9.35 4.02 -3.65
CA PHE A 115 8.02 4.25 -4.21
C PHE A 115 6.95 4.32 -3.12
N LEU A 116 6.92 3.35 -2.19
CA LEU A 116 5.92 3.30 -1.13
C LEU A 116 5.93 4.59 -0.32
N TYR A 117 7.11 5.10 0.04
CA TYR A 117 7.23 6.37 0.75
C TYR A 117 6.64 7.54 -0.04
N ILE A 118 6.91 7.63 -1.35
CA ILE A 118 6.34 8.67 -2.22
C ILE A 118 4.81 8.51 -2.32
N PHE A 119 4.35 7.27 -2.53
CA PHE A 119 2.96 6.92 -2.69
C PHE A 119 2.14 7.25 -1.44
N GLN A 120 2.63 6.91 -0.24
CA GLN A 120 1.98 7.23 1.03
C GLN A 120 1.78 8.74 1.21
N ASN A 121 2.77 9.56 0.86
CA ASN A 121 2.71 11.01 1.02
C ASN A 121 1.76 11.70 0.03
N ASN A 122 1.58 11.14 -1.18
CA ASN A 122 0.76 11.76 -2.24
C ASN A 122 -0.63 11.14 -2.39
N ALA A 123 -0.83 9.88 -2.01
CA ALA A 123 -2.01 9.10 -2.39
C ALA A 123 -3.07 8.98 -1.30
N PHE A 124 -2.79 9.16 0.00
CA PHE A 124 -3.76 8.83 1.05
C PHE A 124 -3.79 9.86 2.20
N SER A 125 -3.77 11.15 1.86
CA SER A 125 -3.79 12.24 2.84
C SER A 125 -5.18 12.58 3.40
N ASP A 126 -6.28 12.10 2.78
CA ASP A 126 -7.66 12.46 3.15
C ASP A 126 -8.49 11.22 3.58
N GLU A 127 -9.35 11.41 4.58
CA GLU A 127 -10.26 10.40 5.14
C GLU A 127 -11.20 9.77 4.11
N LYS A 128 -11.51 10.51 3.03
CA LYS A 128 -12.37 10.05 1.94
C LYS A 128 -11.79 8.86 1.19
N ASP A 129 -10.50 8.58 1.33
CA ASP A 129 -9.82 7.49 0.66
C ASP A 129 -9.96 6.13 1.38
N ILE A 130 -10.57 6.10 2.57
CA ILE A 130 -10.92 4.85 3.26
C ILE A 130 -12.20 4.26 2.64
N GLU A 131 -12.04 3.42 1.63
CA GLU A 131 -13.13 2.64 1.03
C GLU A 131 -13.22 1.24 1.66
N CYS A 132 -14.41 0.62 1.64
CA CYS A 132 -14.65 -0.74 2.15
C CYS A 132 -13.61 -1.76 1.63
N GLU A 133 -13.16 -1.55 0.40
CA GLU A 133 -12.13 -2.33 -0.28
C GLU A 133 -10.72 -2.27 0.34
N ILE A 134 -10.41 -1.21 1.09
CA ILE A 134 -9.18 -1.03 1.86
C ILE A 134 -9.43 -1.41 3.32
N GLU A 135 -10.60 -1.04 3.86
CA GLU A 135 -10.93 -1.24 5.28
C GLU A 135 -10.84 -2.70 5.72
N ASN A 136 -11.16 -3.66 4.84
CA ASN A 136 -11.16 -5.09 5.17
C ASN A 136 -9.78 -5.76 5.08
N ASP A 137 -8.73 -5.03 4.68
CA ASP A 137 -7.38 -5.55 4.48
C ASP A 137 -6.34 -4.73 5.24
N LEU A 138 -5.80 -5.32 6.31
CA LEU A 138 -4.79 -4.68 7.16
C LEU A 138 -3.49 -4.38 6.40
N SER A 139 -3.12 -5.19 5.41
CA SER A 139 -1.94 -4.90 4.57
C SER A 139 -2.16 -3.64 3.74
N CYS A 140 -3.35 -3.46 3.17
CA CYS A 140 -3.70 -2.24 2.46
C CYS A 140 -3.65 -1.02 3.39
N LEU A 141 -4.21 -1.13 4.60
CA LEU A 141 -4.19 -0.03 5.58
C LEU A 141 -2.77 0.37 5.98
N ILE A 142 -1.90 -0.61 6.27
CA ILE A 142 -0.50 -0.36 6.64
C ILE A 142 0.28 0.27 5.48
N LEU A 143 0.17 -0.30 4.28
CA LEU A 143 0.88 0.22 3.10
C LEU A 143 0.35 1.59 2.67
N GLY A 144 -0.95 1.86 2.83
CA GLY A 144 -1.56 3.14 2.51
C GLY A 144 -1.18 4.23 3.51
N ASN A 145 -0.82 3.84 4.74
CA ASN A 145 -0.51 4.74 5.85
C ASN A 145 -1.57 5.85 6.03
N ILE A 146 -2.83 5.48 5.85
CA ILE A 146 -3.95 6.43 5.87
C ILE A 146 -4.04 7.12 7.22
N THR A 147 -4.13 8.45 7.19
CA THR A 147 -4.31 9.27 8.39
C THR A 147 -5.70 9.06 8.97
N ILE A 148 -5.77 8.69 10.25
CA ILE A 148 -7.02 8.66 11.01
C ILE A 148 -7.06 9.89 11.90
N THR A 149 -7.99 10.79 11.61
CA THR A 149 -8.22 12.01 12.40
C THR A 149 -9.25 11.77 13.50
N GLN A 150 -9.24 12.64 14.50
CA GLN A 150 -10.24 12.62 15.56
C GLN A 150 -11.67 12.81 15.01
N ASP A 151 -11.87 13.75 14.08
CA ASP A 151 -13.18 14.00 13.47
C ASP A 151 -13.76 12.77 12.78
N LEU A 152 -12.91 11.96 12.14
CA LEU A 152 -13.31 10.72 11.49
C LEU A 152 -13.78 9.67 12.52
N ILE A 153 -13.09 9.58 13.66
CA ILE A 153 -13.46 8.69 14.76
C ILE A 153 -14.81 9.12 15.35
N THR A 154 -14.97 10.41 15.66
CA THR A 154 -16.22 11.00 16.14
C THR A 154 -17.37 10.64 15.20
N LYS A 155 -17.18 10.85 13.90
CA LYS A 155 -18.17 10.54 12.88
C LYS A 155 -18.52 9.05 12.86
N TRP A 156 -17.54 8.15 12.83
CA TRP A 156 -17.80 6.70 12.83
C TRP A 156 -18.52 6.25 14.10
N ARG A 157 -18.20 6.83 15.26
CA ARG A 157 -18.89 6.56 16.51
C ARG A 157 -20.35 7.02 16.44
N GLU A 158 -20.59 8.26 16.04
CA GLU A 158 -21.94 8.86 15.95
C GLU A 158 -22.83 8.13 14.94
N GLU A 159 -22.26 7.69 13.82
CA GLU A 159 -22.94 6.85 12.83
C GLU A 159 -23.15 5.40 13.29
N GLY A 160 -22.57 5.00 14.44
CA GLY A 160 -22.61 3.63 14.92
C GLY A 160 -21.93 2.64 13.97
N LYS A 161 -20.90 3.10 13.23
CA LYS A 161 -20.22 2.32 12.20
C LYS A 161 -19.67 1.02 12.78
N LYS A 162 -19.98 -0.10 12.12
CA LYS A 162 -19.37 -1.39 12.43
C LYS A 162 -18.00 -1.49 11.76
N LEU A 163 -16.95 -1.61 12.57
CA LEU A 163 -15.59 -1.71 12.06
C LEU A 163 -15.23 -3.16 11.65
N TRP A 164 -14.48 -3.28 10.56
CA TRP A 164 -13.82 -4.52 10.19
C TRP A 164 -12.67 -4.84 11.16
N PRO A 165 -12.36 -6.12 11.43
CA PRO A 165 -11.21 -6.53 12.24
C PRO A 165 -9.88 -5.87 11.87
N SER A 166 -9.63 -5.70 10.58
CA SER A 166 -8.49 -4.98 10.02
C SER A 166 -8.46 -3.51 10.40
N MET A 167 -9.60 -2.81 10.32
CA MET A 167 -9.71 -1.41 10.79
C MET A 167 -9.48 -1.29 12.29
N VAL A 168 -9.98 -2.23 13.10
CA VAL A 168 -9.76 -2.23 14.55
C VAL A 168 -8.27 -2.37 14.88
N LYS A 169 -7.57 -3.31 14.23
CA LYS A 169 -6.11 -3.47 14.36
C LYS A 169 -5.36 -2.24 13.90
N TYR A 170 -5.82 -1.62 12.81
CA TYR A 170 -5.20 -0.42 12.28
C TYR A 170 -5.39 0.80 13.19
N LEU A 171 -6.58 0.97 13.79
CA LEU A 171 -6.80 1.96 14.86
C LEU A 171 -5.90 1.72 16.06
N LEU A 172 -5.72 0.47 16.46
CA LEU A 172 -4.81 0.10 17.56
C LEU A 172 -3.35 0.46 17.25
N ILE A 173 -2.92 0.32 15.99
CA ILE A 173 -1.61 0.81 15.53
C ILE A 173 -1.56 2.34 15.61
N LYS A 174 -2.58 3.04 15.09
CA LYS A 174 -2.59 4.50 15.01
C LYS A 174 -2.68 5.20 16.36
N THR A 175 -3.44 4.63 17.30
CA THR A 175 -3.46 5.08 18.71
C THR A 175 -2.08 4.98 19.33
N ALA A 176 -1.32 3.91 19.06
CA ALA A 176 0.06 3.79 19.54
C ALA A 176 1.02 4.84 18.93
N GLU A 177 0.74 5.31 17.71
CA GLU A 177 1.56 6.31 17.01
C GLU A 177 1.27 7.74 17.49
N PHE A 178 0.01 8.15 17.60
CA PHE A 178 -0.35 9.57 17.66
C PHE A 178 -1.33 10.00 18.77
N ASP A 179 -1.71 9.13 19.71
CA ASP A 179 -2.77 9.43 20.70
C ASP A 179 -3.98 10.11 20.01
N ILE A 180 -4.58 9.38 19.06
CA ILE A 180 -5.52 9.92 18.07
C ILE A 180 -6.88 10.34 18.64
N TYR A 181 -7.09 10.23 19.95
CA TYR A 181 -8.35 10.59 20.61
C TYR A 181 -8.12 11.64 21.69
N ASN A 182 -8.89 12.73 21.61
CA ASN A 182 -8.94 13.78 22.63
C ASN A 182 -10.28 13.81 23.37
N ASP A 183 -11.22 12.96 22.97
CA ASP A 183 -12.56 12.84 23.55
C ASP A 183 -12.73 11.49 24.24
N LEU A 184 -13.31 11.52 25.44
CA LEU A 184 -13.49 10.33 26.29
C LEU A 184 -14.45 9.30 25.67
N GLU A 185 -15.50 9.76 24.98
CA GLU A 185 -16.49 8.87 24.39
C GLU A 185 -15.93 8.16 23.14
N ASP A 186 -15.04 8.82 22.39
CA ASP A 186 -14.29 8.19 21.30
C ASP A 186 -13.32 7.14 21.81
N GLU A 187 -12.60 7.44 22.90
CA GLU A 187 -11.72 6.46 23.53
C GLU A 187 -12.50 5.20 23.95
N LYS A 188 -13.62 5.38 24.66
CA LYS A 188 -14.50 4.26 25.07
C LYS A 188 -15.02 3.47 23.87
N TRP A 189 -15.39 4.15 22.78
CA TRP A 189 -15.87 3.49 21.57
C TRP A 189 -14.76 2.65 20.90
N ILE A 190 -13.53 3.17 20.82
CA ILE A 190 -12.37 2.41 20.32
C ILE A 190 -12.10 1.21 21.23
N ILE A 191 -12.03 1.42 22.54
CA ILE A 191 -11.83 0.36 23.55
C ILE A 191 -12.83 -0.77 23.37
N LYS A 192 -14.11 -0.45 23.21
CA LYS A 192 -15.17 -1.44 23.00
C LYS A 192 -14.97 -2.23 21.71
N ASN A 193 -14.53 -1.60 20.63
CA ASN A 193 -14.27 -2.28 19.36
C ASN A 193 -13.02 -3.17 19.44
N VAL A 194 -11.95 -2.68 20.06
CA VAL A 194 -10.71 -3.45 20.32
C VAL A 194 -11.00 -4.67 21.18
N TYR A 195 -11.73 -4.50 22.28
CA TYR A 195 -12.16 -5.59 23.15
C TYR A 195 -12.89 -6.69 22.37
N LYS A 196 -13.89 -6.32 21.58
CA LYS A 196 -14.69 -7.27 20.79
C LYS A 196 -13.84 -8.04 19.78
N ASP A 197 -12.96 -7.36 19.04
CA ASP A 197 -12.08 -8.01 18.06
C ASP A 197 -11.07 -8.92 18.75
N PHE A 198 -10.44 -8.45 19.83
CA PHE A 198 -9.46 -9.22 20.60
C PHE A 198 -10.07 -10.50 21.19
N VAL A 199 -11.17 -10.38 21.95
CA VAL A 199 -11.85 -11.54 22.55
C VAL A 199 -12.37 -12.49 21.47
N GLY A 200 -12.95 -11.94 20.39
CA GLY A 200 -13.41 -12.73 19.25
C GLY A 200 -12.30 -13.47 18.51
N SER A 201 -11.05 -12.98 18.60
CA SER A 201 -9.89 -13.64 17.99
C SER A 201 -9.43 -14.89 18.74
N ASN A 202 -9.81 -15.05 20.02
CA ASN A 202 -9.42 -16.15 20.89
C ASN A 202 -7.90 -16.42 20.92
N LYS A 203 -7.11 -15.35 21.04
CA LYS A 203 -5.63 -15.37 21.07
C LYS A 203 -5.12 -14.75 22.36
N SER A 204 -3.91 -15.12 22.77
CA SER A 204 -3.19 -14.35 23.78
C SER A 204 -2.85 -12.95 23.23
N ILE A 205 -2.55 -12.00 24.12
CA ILE A 205 -2.14 -10.64 23.73
C ILE A 205 -0.87 -10.70 22.87
N GLU A 206 0.09 -11.53 23.26
CA GLU A 206 1.35 -11.73 22.52
C GLU A 206 1.07 -12.22 21.10
N MET A 207 0.27 -13.29 20.96
CA MET A 207 -0.10 -13.81 19.64
C MET A 207 -0.87 -12.78 18.80
N TYR A 208 -1.73 -11.97 19.42
CA TYR A 208 -2.45 -10.92 18.72
C TYR A 208 -1.50 -9.86 18.14
N ILE A 209 -0.53 -9.40 18.94
CA ILE A 209 0.52 -8.45 18.51
C ILE A 209 1.44 -9.07 17.46
N GLU A 210 1.85 -10.32 17.64
CA GLU A 210 2.70 -11.06 16.68
C GLU A 210 2.05 -11.15 15.30
N ASN A 211 0.71 -11.30 15.23
CA ASN A 211 0.00 -11.30 13.95
C ASN A 211 0.07 -9.94 13.25
N ILE A 212 0.04 -8.84 13.99
CA ILE A 212 0.22 -7.50 13.44
C ILE A 212 1.67 -7.32 12.98
N GLU A 213 2.64 -7.69 13.83
CA GLU A 213 4.07 -7.60 13.53
C GLU A 213 4.45 -8.43 12.29
N PHE A 214 3.84 -9.61 12.13
CA PHE A 214 4.03 -10.46 10.96
C PHE A 214 3.66 -9.74 9.66
N ILE A 215 2.57 -8.97 9.64
CA ILE A 215 2.15 -8.21 8.46
C ILE A 215 3.15 -7.09 8.15
N TYR A 216 3.63 -6.37 9.17
CA TYR A 216 4.70 -5.37 8.97
C TYR A 216 5.95 -5.98 8.35
N LYS A 217 6.39 -7.13 8.88
CA LYS A 217 7.59 -7.83 8.41
C LYS A 217 7.50 -8.25 6.94
N LYS A 218 6.31 -8.62 6.45
CA LYS A 218 6.12 -8.97 5.02
C LYS A 218 6.55 -7.86 4.07
N TYR A 219 6.40 -6.60 4.48
CA TYR A 219 6.70 -5.45 3.63
C TYR A 219 8.01 -4.76 4.03
N HIS A 220 8.87 -5.44 4.81
CA HIS A 220 10.09 -4.90 5.40
C HIS A 220 9.87 -3.61 6.21
N LEU A 221 8.68 -3.48 6.80
CA LEU A 221 8.34 -2.41 7.73
C LEU A 221 8.58 -2.89 9.17
N GLY A 222 8.75 -1.95 10.09
CA GLY A 222 9.00 -2.23 11.50
C GLY A 222 7.88 -1.70 12.40
N LEU A 223 7.38 -2.56 13.30
CA LEU A 223 6.61 -2.14 14.47
C LEU A 223 7.58 -2.02 15.65
N SER A 224 7.84 -0.78 16.09
CA SER A 224 8.84 -0.51 17.15
C SER A 224 8.44 -1.13 18.49
N TYR A 225 9.43 -1.34 19.36
CA TYR A 225 9.19 -1.81 20.73
C TYR A 225 8.19 -0.91 21.49
N ILE A 226 8.34 0.41 21.37
CA ILE A 226 7.47 1.39 22.02
C ILE A 226 6.02 1.26 21.53
N GLN A 227 5.83 1.10 20.22
CA GLN A 227 4.49 0.87 19.66
C GLN A 227 3.88 -0.42 20.18
N LYS A 228 4.65 -1.51 20.24
CA LYS A 228 4.17 -2.80 20.79
C LYS A 228 3.74 -2.69 22.25
N GLU A 229 4.50 -1.99 23.07
CA GLU A 229 4.15 -1.75 24.48
C GLU A 229 2.90 -0.87 24.65
N LYS A 230 2.72 0.14 23.79
CA LYS A 230 1.50 0.95 23.77
C LYS A 230 0.28 0.11 23.37
N ILE A 231 0.41 -0.72 22.32
CA ILE A 231 -0.64 -1.65 21.88
C ILE A 231 -1.01 -2.61 23.02
N ASN A 232 -0.02 -3.24 23.66
CA ASN A 232 -0.21 -4.14 24.79
C ASN A 232 -1.00 -3.46 25.93
N ARG A 233 -0.57 -2.26 26.34
CA ARG A 233 -1.28 -1.48 27.37
C ARG A 233 -2.71 -1.14 26.97
N PHE A 234 -2.95 -0.78 25.72
CA PHE A 234 -4.28 -0.45 25.23
C PHE A 234 -5.22 -1.66 25.23
N ILE A 235 -4.73 -2.85 24.83
CA ILE A 235 -5.49 -4.10 24.91
C ILE A 235 -5.84 -4.41 26.37
N ASN A 236 -4.87 -4.32 27.28
CA ASN A 236 -5.11 -4.54 28.72
C ASN A 236 -6.13 -3.55 29.30
N LYS A 237 -6.03 -2.26 28.94
CA LYS A 237 -7.03 -1.25 29.31
C LYS A 237 -8.42 -1.65 28.82
N SER A 238 -8.51 -2.12 27.58
CA SER A 238 -9.78 -2.55 26.98
C SER A 238 -10.40 -3.76 27.67
N LEU A 239 -9.57 -4.68 28.18
CA LEU A 239 -10.03 -5.83 28.98
C LEU A 239 -10.55 -5.41 30.36
N LEU A 240 -9.94 -4.40 30.98
CA LEU A 240 -10.33 -3.95 32.31
C LEU A 240 -11.62 -3.12 32.29
N GLU A 241 -11.75 -2.19 31.35
CA GLU A 241 -12.87 -1.23 31.32
C GLU A 241 -14.20 -1.82 30.84
N VAL A 242 -14.17 -2.94 30.10
CA VAL A 242 -15.41 -3.60 29.61
C VAL A 242 -15.91 -4.67 30.59
N VAL A 243 -15.07 -5.11 31.53
CA VAL A 243 -15.43 -6.06 32.59
C VAL A 243 -16.07 -5.36 33.80
N GLN A 244 -15.97 -4.04 33.90
CA GLN A 244 -16.59 -3.19 34.92
C GLN A 244 -17.92 -2.61 34.42
#